data_AF-A0A7J3R1D0-F1
#
_entry.id   AF-A0A7J3R1D0-F1
#
_cell.length_a   1.000
_cell.length_b   1.000
_cell.length_c   1.000
_cell.angle_alpha   90.00
_cell.angle_beta   90.00
_cell.angle_gamma   90.00
#
_symmetry.space_group_name_H-M   'P 1'
#
loop_
_entity.id
_entity.type
_entity.pdbx_description
1 polymer ?
#
loop_
_entity_poly.entity_id
_entity_poly.type
_entity_poly.pdbx_seq_one_letter_code
_entity_poly.pdbx_strand_id
1 'polypeptide(L)'
;PLSIPVKGIMNTPLITVSPDTPLKEAEKKMHEHNISCLVVMQKEKIVGIVTKLDFLEPIAQMEAEAEKKLDIQFSTKDLAISPDQLNFMTREFESFARRYKEALKSGTLFVYMKTHGANSRGEQLTHCRLQLRSEKGAYYASSEGFGPEPTFRVALERLERRILRSKELSHEPRYAQEFMRKIGFPTAEA
;
A
#
# COMPACT_ATOMS: atom_id res chain seq x y z
N PRO A 1 -23.52 8.75 46.07
CA PRO A 1 -24.97 8.89 45.78
C PRO A 1 -25.21 9.84 44.61
N LEU A 2 -25.77 9.35 43.50
CA LEU A 2 -26.22 10.17 42.37
C LEU A 2 -27.60 10.76 42.73
N SER A 3 -27.63 11.89 43.46
CA SER A 3 -28.87 12.57 43.89
C SER A 3 -29.40 13.60 42.89
N ILE A 4 -28.75 13.73 41.72
CA ILE A 4 -29.12 14.72 40.71
C ILE A 4 -30.06 14.08 39.68
N PRO A 5 -31.26 14.62 39.47
CA PRO A 5 -32.15 14.15 38.40
C PRO A 5 -31.49 14.31 37.02
N VAL A 6 -31.66 13.34 36.12
CA VAL A 6 -31.11 13.38 34.73
C VAL A 6 -31.47 14.69 34.01
N LYS A 7 -32.70 15.19 34.23
CA LYS A 7 -33.16 16.48 33.69
C LYS A 7 -32.31 17.69 34.09
N GLY A 8 -31.57 17.60 35.19
CA GLY A 8 -30.66 18.64 35.67
C GLY A 8 -29.26 18.55 35.07
N ILE A 9 -28.98 17.51 34.27
CA ILE A 9 -27.69 17.27 33.61
C ILE A 9 -27.83 17.35 32.08
N MET A 10 -29.01 17.00 31.54
CA MET A 10 -29.26 17.02 30.10
C MET A 10 -29.22 18.44 29.51
N ASN A 11 -28.70 18.56 28.28
CA ASN A 11 -28.78 19.79 27.51
C ASN A 11 -30.06 19.83 26.65
N THR A 12 -30.75 20.96 26.71
CA THR A 12 -31.92 21.27 25.88
C THR A 12 -31.79 22.68 25.27
N PRO A 13 -32.14 22.89 24.00
CA PRO A 13 -32.69 21.92 23.05
C PRO A 13 -31.64 20.90 22.56
N LEU A 14 -32.10 19.70 22.16
CA LEU A 14 -31.23 18.70 21.55
C LEU A 14 -30.70 19.20 20.22
N ILE A 15 -29.40 19.03 19.99
CA ILE A 15 -28.78 19.29 18.69
C ILE A 15 -28.82 18.00 17.88
N THR A 16 -29.48 18.05 16.72
CA THR A 16 -29.80 16.87 15.91
C THR A 16 -29.32 16.99 14.47
N VAL A 17 -29.23 15.88 13.75
CA VAL A 17 -28.92 15.80 12.31
C VAL A 17 -29.82 14.79 11.60
N SER A 18 -29.94 14.89 10.28
CA SER A 18 -30.62 13.88 9.45
C SER A 18 -29.68 12.72 9.15
N PRO A 19 -30.19 11.49 8.88
CA PRO A 19 -29.37 10.42 8.30
C PRO A 19 -28.61 10.81 7.04
N ASP A 20 -29.16 11.77 6.28
CA ASP A 20 -28.57 12.26 5.02
C ASP A 20 -27.60 13.44 5.22
N THR A 21 -27.37 13.89 6.46
CA THR A 21 -26.46 15.00 6.74
C THR A 21 -25.01 14.59 6.46
N PRO A 22 -24.25 15.34 5.62
CA PRO A 22 -22.85 15.03 5.36
C PRO A 22 -22.00 15.04 6.63
N LEU A 23 -21.03 14.12 6.71
CA LEU A 23 -20.17 13.95 7.89
C LEU A 23 -19.47 15.26 8.32
N LYS A 24 -19.00 16.04 7.33
CA LYS A 24 -18.35 17.33 7.55
C LYS A 24 -19.28 18.36 8.20
N GLU A 25 -20.57 18.33 7.87
CA GLU A 25 -21.55 19.21 8.51
C GLU A 25 -21.87 18.77 9.93
N ALA A 26 -21.95 17.45 10.17
CA ALA A 26 -22.11 16.90 11.51
C ALA A 26 -20.93 17.27 12.43
N GLU A 27 -19.69 17.12 11.94
CA GLU A 27 -18.48 17.54 12.66
C GLU A 27 -18.49 19.04 12.97
N LYS A 28 -18.77 19.88 11.97
CA LYS A 28 -18.89 21.33 12.15
C LYS A 28 -19.94 21.67 13.21
N LYS A 29 -21.10 21.02 13.19
CA LYS A 29 -22.17 21.24 14.18
C LYS A 29 -21.75 20.83 15.58
N MET A 30 -21.03 19.71 15.73
CA MET A 30 -20.44 19.30 17.00
C MET A 30 -19.42 20.32 17.52
N HIS A 31 -18.58 20.85 16.64
CA HIS A 31 -17.58 21.86 16.97
C HIS A 31 -18.22 23.18 17.42
N GLU A 32 -19.18 23.71 16.63
CA GLU A 32 -19.87 24.97 16.92
C GLU A 32 -20.62 24.95 18.25
N HIS A 33 -21.21 23.81 18.62
CA HIS A 33 -22.00 23.66 19.86
C HIS A 33 -21.16 23.11 21.03
N ASN A 34 -19.86 22.85 20.82
CA ASN A 34 -18.97 22.23 21.79
C ASN A 34 -19.53 20.93 22.41
N ILE A 35 -20.08 20.06 21.55
CA ILE A 35 -20.64 18.75 21.94
C ILE A 35 -19.87 17.61 21.25
N SER A 36 -19.92 16.41 21.83
CA SER A 36 -19.24 15.22 21.31
C SER A 36 -20.17 14.22 20.63
N CYS A 37 -21.48 14.47 20.67
CA CYS A 37 -22.49 13.62 20.07
C CYS A 37 -23.64 14.44 19.48
N LEU A 38 -24.29 13.85 18.48
CA LEU A 38 -25.50 14.36 17.84
C LEU A 38 -26.52 13.24 17.79
N VAL A 39 -27.79 13.60 18.01
CA VAL A 39 -28.90 12.67 17.84
C VAL A 39 -29.32 12.68 16.38
N VAL A 40 -29.40 11.51 15.76
CA VAL A 40 -29.85 11.35 14.38
C VAL A 40 -31.36 11.21 14.38
N MET A 41 -32.03 12.14 13.70
CA MET A 41 -33.47 12.24 13.61
C MET A 41 -33.91 12.02 12.17
N GLN A 42 -34.83 11.08 11.95
CA GLN A 42 -35.54 10.95 10.69
C GLN A 42 -36.99 11.36 10.90
N LYS A 43 -37.37 12.53 10.35
CA LYS A 43 -38.64 13.19 10.68
C LYS A 43 -38.72 13.43 12.21
N GLU A 44 -39.79 12.98 12.86
CA GLU A 44 -40.01 13.11 14.31
C GLU A 44 -39.47 11.91 15.12
N LYS A 45 -38.67 11.02 14.52
CA LYS A 45 -38.17 9.81 15.17
C LYS A 45 -36.66 9.85 15.34
N ILE A 46 -36.21 9.51 16.55
CA ILE A 46 -34.79 9.22 16.82
C ILE A 46 -34.46 7.88 16.17
N VAL A 47 -33.47 7.88 15.28
CA VAL A 47 -33.00 6.67 14.57
C VAL A 47 -31.58 6.26 14.96
N GLY A 48 -30.85 7.13 15.67
CA GLY A 48 -29.50 6.81 16.13
C GLY A 48 -28.79 7.94 16.83
N ILE A 49 -27.51 7.72 17.10
CA ILE A 49 -26.58 8.70 17.68
C ILE A 49 -25.28 8.59 16.87
N VAL A 50 -24.67 9.73 16.58
CA VAL A 50 -23.31 9.81 16.04
C VAL A 50 -22.43 10.58 17.02
N THR A 51 -21.21 10.11 17.21
CA THR A 51 -20.22 10.62 18.16
C THR A 51 -18.94 11.00 17.42
N LYS A 52 -18.08 11.80 18.07
CA LYS A 52 -16.75 12.12 17.52
C LYS A 52 -15.89 10.87 17.28
N LEU A 53 -16.10 9.79 18.05
CA LEU A 53 -15.35 8.53 17.88
C LEU A 53 -15.70 7.85 16.56
N ASP A 54 -16.95 7.96 16.10
CA ASP A 54 -17.40 7.40 14.82
C ASP A 54 -16.70 8.08 13.62
N PHE A 55 -16.13 9.28 13.81
CA PHE A 55 -15.29 9.93 12.80
C PHE A 55 -13.85 9.40 12.78
N LEU A 56 -13.36 8.84 13.89
CA LEU A 56 -11.99 8.34 14.01
C LEU A 56 -11.84 6.94 13.42
N GLU A 57 -12.88 6.11 13.48
CA GLU A 57 -12.82 4.72 13.00
C GLU A 57 -12.47 4.62 11.50
N PRO A 58 -13.07 5.41 10.59
CA PRO A 58 -12.66 5.43 9.19
C PRO A 58 -11.21 5.89 9.00
N ILE A 59 -10.75 6.88 9.77
CA ILE A 59 -9.37 7.40 9.69
C ILE A 59 -8.38 6.32 10.13
N ALA A 60 -8.64 5.65 11.25
CA ALA A 60 -7.82 4.56 11.76
C ALA A 60 -7.79 3.36 10.78
N GLN A 61 -8.89 3.08 10.07
CA GLN A 61 -8.90 2.05 9.02
C GLN A 61 -8.04 2.44 7.81
N MET A 62 -8.07 3.71 7.39
CA MET A 62 -7.18 4.22 6.34
C MET A 62 -5.69 4.14 6.74
N GLU A 63 -5.38 4.36 8.03
CA GLU A 63 -4.03 4.23 8.58
C GLU A 63 -3.59 2.77 8.75
N ALA A 64 -4.49 1.87 9.17
CA ALA A 64 -4.21 0.44 9.30
C ALA A 64 -3.97 -0.26 7.93
N GLU A 65 -4.57 0.25 6.85
CA GLU A 65 -4.21 -0.15 5.49
C GLU A 65 -2.79 0.28 5.12
N ALA A 66 -2.28 1.37 5.70
CA ALA A 66 -0.91 1.84 5.52
C ALA A 66 0.14 1.04 6.31
N GLU A 67 -0.24 0.33 7.38
CA GLU A 67 0.71 -0.50 8.17
C GLU A 67 1.09 -1.83 7.49
N LYS A 68 0.42 -2.22 6.40
CA LYS A 68 0.82 -3.36 5.54
C LYS A 68 1.48 -2.86 4.24
N LYS A 69 2.31 -1.81 4.32
CA LYS A 69 2.88 -1.19 3.12
C LYS A 69 4.03 -2.00 2.55
N LEU A 70 3.90 -2.26 1.26
CA LEU A 70 5.02 -2.55 0.41
C LEU A 70 5.61 -1.20 -0.02
N ASP A 71 6.81 -0.91 0.44
CA ASP A 71 7.52 0.32 0.08
C ASP A 71 8.29 0.14 -1.22
N ILE A 72 8.57 1.25 -1.89
CA ILE A 72 9.43 1.29 -3.08
C ILE A 72 10.56 2.32 -2.86
N GLN A 73 11.78 1.92 -3.18
CA GLN A 73 12.97 2.77 -3.05
C GLN A 73 13.75 2.75 -4.35
N PHE A 74 14.14 3.93 -4.83
CA PHE A 74 14.86 4.09 -6.08
C PHE A 74 16.32 4.50 -5.84
N SER A 75 17.22 3.87 -6.58
CA SER A 75 18.63 4.22 -6.67
C SER A 75 19.02 4.31 -8.14
N THR A 76 19.61 5.43 -8.54
CA THR A 76 20.00 5.65 -9.94
C THR A 76 21.50 5.90 -10.06
N LYS A 77 22.07 5.52 -11.21
CA LYS A 77 23.44 5.85 -11.59
C LYS A 77 23.46 6.34 -13.03
N ASP A 78 24.02 7.53 -13.27
CA ASP A 78 24.15 8.12 -14.61
C ASP A 78 22.80 8.23 -15.36
N LEU A 79 21.70 8.40 -14.60
CA LEU A 79 20.33 8.48 -15.10
C LEU A 79 19.54 9.49 -14.26
N ALA A 80 19.03 10.53 -14.92
CA ALA A 80 18.06 11.45 -14.34
C ALA A 80 16.64 10.90 -14.55
N ILE A 81 15.86 10.79 -13.48
CA ILE A 81 14.46 10.36 -13.52
C ILE A 81 13.59 11.57 -13.16
N SER A 82 12.63 11.91 -14.02
CA SER A 82 11.70 13.00 -13.76
C SER A 82 10.65 12.62 -12.69
N PRO A 83 10.02 13.59 -12.02
CA PRO A 83 8.92 13.31 -11.09
C PRO A 83 7.77 12.51 -11.71
N ASP A 84 7.45 12.79 -12.99
CA ASP A 84 6.40 12.05 -13.71
C ASP A 84 6.76 10.59 -13.93
N GLN A 85 8.03 10.31 -14.27
CA GLN A 85 8.55 8.96 -14.41
C GLN A 85 8.54 8.22 -13.07
N LEU A 86 8.91 8.90 -11.99
CA LEU A 86 8.84 8.34 -10.64
C LEU A 86 7.41 7.98 -10.26
N ASN A 87 6.46 8.91 -10.48
CA ASN A 87 5.04 8.69 -10.21
C ASN A 87 4.44 7.57 -11.05
N PHE A 88 4.87 7.43 -12.31
CA PHE A 88 4.49 6.31 -13.15
C PHE A 88 4.95 4.98 -12.55
N MET A 89 6.24 4.84 -12.23
CA MET A 89 6.79 3.59 -11.70
C MET A 89 6.19 3.22 -10.33
N THR A 90 5.95 4.21 -9.46
CA THR A 90 5.28 4.01 -8.18
C THR A 90 3.85 3.48 -8.39
N ARG A 91 3.07 4.06 -9.31
CA ARG A 91 1.70 3.58 -9.61
C ARG A 91 1.66 2.17 -10.21
N GLU A 92 2.62 1.83 -11.08
CA GLU A 92 2.76 0.47 -11.61
C GLU A 92 3.05 -0.52 -10.47
N PHE A 93 3.96 -0.17 -9.55
CA PHE A 93 4.26 -1.01 -8.40
C PHE A 93 3.10 -1.13 -7.42
N GLU A 94 2.38 -0.04 -7.12
CA GLU A 94 1.19 -0.09 -6.26
C GLU A 94 0.12 -1.01 -6.84
N SER A 95 -0.08 -0.97 -8.16
CA SER A 95 -1.04 -1.86 -8.84
C SER A 95 -0.62 -3.32 -8.73
N PHE A 96 0.67 -3.60 -8.91
CA PHE A 96 1.26 -4.91 -8.63
C PHE A 96 1.08 -5.31 -7.15
N ALA A 97 1.42 -4.44 -6.20
CA ALA A 97 1.35 -4.68 -4.76
C ALA A 97 -0.08 -5.03 -4.31
N ARG A 98 -1.09 -4.32 -4.81
CA ARG A 98 -2.51 -4.62 -4.55
C ARG A 98 -2.88 -6.04 -4.98
N ARG A 99 -2.44 -6.46 -6.17
CA ARG A 99 -2.71 -7.80 -6.70
C ARG A 99 -2.00 -8.92 -5.92
N TYR A 100 -0.91 -8.60 -5.22
CA TYR A 100 -0.08 -9.57 -4.51
C TYR A 100 0.00 -9.34 -2.99
N LYS A 101 -0.95 -8.60 -2.41
CA LYS A 101 -0.97 -8.23 -0.98
C LYS A 101 -0.84 -9.45 -0.06
N GLU A 102 -1.56 -10.53 -0.34
CA GLU A 102 -1.50 -11.77 0.45
C GLU A 102 -0.16 -12.53 0.29
N ALA A 103 0.45 -12.43 -0.89
CA ALA A 103 1.72 -13.09 -1.20
C ALA A 103 2.90 -12.47 -0.46
N LEU A 104 2.85 -11.15 -0.32
CA LEU A 104 3.99 -10.35 0.11
C LEU A 104 3.84 -9.87 1.56
N LYS A 105 2.61 -9.59 2.02
CA LYS A 105 2.26 -8.97 3.31
C LYS A 105 2.87 -7.59 3.54
N SER A 106 4.18 -7.52 3.68
CA SER A 106 4.99 -6.34 3.97
C SER A 106 6.36 -6.49 3.30
N GLY A 107 7.02 -5.39 3.00
CA GLY A 107 8.34 -5.46 2.38
C GLY A 107 8.75 -4.21 1.63
N THR A 108 9.93 -4.27 1.00
CA THR A 108 10.48 -3.15 0.23
C THR A 108 10.95 -3.64 -1.14
N LEU A 109 10.50 -2.97 -2.20
CA LEU A 109 11.04 -3.07 -3.54
C LEU A 109 12.17 -2.05 -3.70
N PHE A 110 13.39 -2.55 -3.82
CA PHE A 110 14.55 -1.76 -4.24
C PHE A 110 14.66 -1.78 -5.76
N VAL A 111 14.67 -0.59 -6.35
CA VAL A 111 14.78 -0.33 -7.78
C VAL A 111 16.14 0.32 -8.03
N TYR A 112 17.02 -0.39 -8.72
CA TYR A 112 18.29 0.17 -9.17
C TYR A 112 18.27 0.37 -10.68
N MET A 113 18.53 1.59 -11.13
CA MET A 113 18.61 1.90 -12.55
C MET A 113 19.93 2.53 -12.92
N LYS A 114 20.46 2.15 -14.08
CA LYS A 114 21.63 2.81 -14.64
C LYS A 114 21.55 2.92 -16.14
N THR A 115 22.28 3.87 -16.70
CA THR A 115 22.46 3.99 -18.14
C THR A 115 23.73 3.25 -18.58
N HIS A 116 23.67 2.56 -19.71
CA HIS A 116 24.82 2.05 -20.44
C HIS A 116 25.21 3.04 -21.55
N GLY A 117 26.51 3.06 -21.89
CA GLY A 117 27.04 3.95 -22.93
C GLY A 117 26.23 3.91 -24.21
N ALA A 118 26.18 5.05 -24.91
CA ALA A 118 25.35 5.23 -26.09
C ALA A 118 25.73 4.23 -27.19
N ASN A 119 24.72 3.64 -27.84
CA ASN A 119 24.94 2.89 -29.07
C ASN A 119 25.40 3.84 -30.20
N SER A 120 25.78 3.31 -31.35
CA SER A 120 26.24 4.08 -32.52
C SER A 120 25.23 5.10 -33.07
N ARG A 121 23.99 5.11 -32.57
CA ARG A 121 22.92 6.07 -32.91
C ARG A 121 22.64 7.10 -31.80
N GLY A 122 23.42 7.10 -30.73
CA GLY A 122 23.24 8.02 -29.60
C GLY A 122 22.15 7.60 -28.61
N GLU A 123 21.51 6.44 -28.79
CA GLU A 123 20.46 5.98 -27.89
C GLU A 123 21.07 5.31 -26.66
N GLN A 124 20.59 5.73 -25.50
CA GLN A 124 21.05 5.26 -24.20
C GLN A 124 20.21 4.07 -23.76
N LEU A 125 20.88 2.94 -23.49
CA LEU A 125 20.25 1.74 -22.94
C LEU A 125 20.16 1.87 -21.42
N THR A 126 18.96 1.71 -20.87
CA THR A 126 18.71 1.68 -19.43
C THR A 126 18.72 0.23 -18.95
N HIS A 127 19.45 -0.05 -17.88
CA HIS A 127 19.41 -1.32 -17.15
C HIS A 127 18.68 -1.11 -15.83
N CYS A 128 17.60 -1.87 -15.60
CA CYS A 128 16.84 -1.88 -14.36
C CYS A 128 17.05 -3.20 -13.61
N ARG A 129 17.31 -3.11 -12.31
CA ARG A 129 17.37 -4.25 -11.39
C ARG A 129 16.37 -4.02 -10.26
N LEU A 130 15.51 -4.99 -10.05
CA LEU A 130 14.53 -5.04 -8.98
C LEU A 130 14.95 -6.07 -7.93
N GLN A 131 14.84 -5.69 -6.66
CA GLN A 131 14.94 -6.59 -5.52
C GLN A 131 13.75 -6.33 -4.59
N LEU A 132 12.82 -7.27 -4.51
CA LEU A 132 11.73 -7.23 -3.54
C LEU A 132 12.11 -8.07 -2.33
N ARG A 133 12.22 -7.46 -1.16
CA ARG A 133 12.37 -8.17 0.11
C ARG A 133 11.05 -8.12 0.85
N SER A 134 10.46 -9.28 1.11
CA SER A 134 9.26 -9.41 1.94
C SER A 134 9.48 -10.41 3.06
N GLU A 135 8.54 -10.49 4.00
CA GLU A 135 8.50 -11.54 5.03
C GLU A 135 8.52 -12.96 4.45
N LYS A 136 8.05 -13.12 3.19
CA LYS A 136 7.97 -14.42 2.51
C LYS A 136 9.21 -14.75 1.68
N GLY A 137 10.20 -13.87 1.64
CA GLY A 137 11.46 -14.10 0.95
C GLY A 137 11.94 -12.93 0.10
N ALA A 138 13.07 -13.13 -0.57
CA ALA A 138 13.67 -12.14 -1.47
C ALA A 138 13.54 -12.57 -2.93
N TYR A 139 13.00 -11.67 -3.75
CA TYR A 139 12.79 -11.86 -5.18
C TYR A 139 13.61 -10.84 -5.96
N TYR A 140 14.13 -11.27 -7.11
CA TYR A 140 15.01 -10.44 -7.91
C TYR A 140 14.57 -10.48 -9.36
N ALA A 141 14.70 -9.39 -10.10
CA ALA A 141 14.56 -9.41 -11.55
C ALA A 141 15.44 -8.31 -12.16
N SER A 142 15.78 -8.45 -13.44
CA SER A 142 16.43 -7.38 -14.19
C SER A 142 15.90 -7.33 -15.61
N SER A 143 16.04 -6.17 -16.24
CA SER A 143 15.71 -5.91 -17.64
C SER A 143 16.62 -4.82 -18.20
N GLU A 144 16.69 -4.78 -19.52
CA GLU A 144 17.38 -3.75 -20.29
C GLU A 144 16.41 -3.23 -21.35
N GLY A 145 16.46 -1.94 -21.63
CA GLY A 145 15.55 -1.31 -22.59
C GLY A 145 15.84 0.16 -22.79
N PHE A 146 15.02 0.81 -23.60
CA PHE A 146 15.15 2.24 -23.89
C PHE A 146 14.27 3.03 -22.93
N GLY A 147 14.89 3.75 -22.00
CA GLY A 147 14.24 4.61 -21.04
C GLY A 147 13.76 3.93 -19.75
N PRO A 148 13.50 4.69 -18.67
CA PRO A 148 13.24 4.14 -17.33
C PRO A 148 11.93 3.37 -17.21
N GLU A 149 10.83 3.94 -17.71
CA GLU A 149 9.47 3.41 -17.57
C GLU A 149 9.24 2.05 -18.23
N PRO A 150 9.51 1.86 -19.54
CA PRO A 150 9.30 0.57 -20.19
C PRO A 150 10.26 -0.49 -19.63
N THR A 151 11.49 -0.09 -19.30
CA THR A 151 12.47 -0.99 -18.68
C THR A 151 11.98 -1.47 -17.31
N PHE A 152 11.45 -0.56 -16.47
CA PHE A 152 10.84 -0.91 -15.18
C PHE A 152 9.68 -1.90 -15.33
N ARG A 153 8.75 -1.63 -16.25
CA ARG A 153 7.60 -2.51 -16.50
C ARG A 153 8.02 -3.93 -16.83
N VAL A 154 8.97 -4.10 -17.75
CA VAL A 154 9.51 -5.43 -18.11
C VAL A 154 10.20 -6.10 -16.92
N ALA A 155 10.92 -5.34 -16.10
CA ALA A 155 11.53 -5.91 -14.88
C ALA A 155 10.47 -6.38 -13.88
N LEU A 156 9.39 -5.59 -13.71
CA LEU A 156 8.30 -5.89 -12.79
C LEU A 156 7.52 -7.14 -13.25
N GLU A 157 7.25 -7.29 -14.53
CA GLU A 157 6.67 -8.53 -15.10
C GLU A 157 7.56 -9.76 -14.87
N ARG A 158 8.89 -9.61 -15.01
CA ARG A 158 9.84 -10.70 -14.71
C ARG A 158 9.86 -11.05 -13.23
N LEU A 159 9.74 -10.05 -12.35
CA LEU A 159 9.66 -10.22 -10.91
C LEU A 159 8.38 -10.97 -10.52
N GLU A 160 7.25 -10.59 -11.13
CA GLU A 160 5.96 -11.24 -10.97
C GLU A 160 6.03 -12.74 -11.28
N ARG A 161 6.59 -13.09 -12.45
CA ARG A 161 6.76 -14.52 -12.84
C ARG A 161 7.60 -15.30 -11.83
N ARG A 162 8.60 -14.68 -11.20
CA ARG A 162 9.43 -15.32 -10.17
C ARG A 162 8.68 -15.52 -8.85
N ILE A 163 7.85 -14.56 -8.45
CA ILE A 163 7.00 -14.68 -7.25
C ILE A 163 5.95 -15.79 -7.43
N LEU A 164 5.34 -15.88 -8.62
CA LEU A 164 4.39 -16.96 -8.94
C LEU A 164 5.07 -18.34 -8.89
N ARG A 165 6.23 -18.51 -9.52
CA ARG A 165 6.99 -19.79 -9.46
C ARG A 165 7.42 -20.17 -8.05
N SER A 166 7.79 -19.20 -7.22
CA SER A 166 8.13 -19.45 -5.81
C SER A 166 6.95 -19.99 -4.99
N LYS A 167 5.74 -19.48 -5.25
CA LYS A 167 4.51 -20.02 -4.64
C LYS A 167 4.23 -21.45 -5.07
N GLU A 168 4.50 -21.78 -6.34
CA GLU A 168 4.41 -23.15 -6.85
C GLU A 168 5.47 -24.07 -6.23
N LEU A 169 6.73 -23.62 -6.11
CA LEU A 169 7.83 -24.38 -5.51
C LEU A 169 7.62 -24.69 -4.02
N SER A 170 6.93 -23.82 -3.29
CA SER A 170 6.62 -24.05 -1.86
C SER A 170 5.55 -25.12 -1.64
N HIS A 171 4.92 -25.64 -2.70
CA HIS A 171 3.98 -26.77 -2.66
C HIS A 171 4.62 -28.13 -3.03
N GLU A 172 5.84 -28.19 -3.56
CA GLU A 172 6.52 -29.45 -3.92
C GLU A 172 7.98 -29.52 -3.42
N PRO A 173 8.24 -30.11 -2.24
CA PRO A 173 9.56 -30.11 -1.61
C PRO A 173 10.66 -30.84 -2.39
N ARG A 174 10.32 -31.77 -3.30
CA ARG A 174 11.32 -32.54 -4.07
C ARG A 174 11.99 -31.73 -5.19
N TYR A 175 11.33 -30.70 -5.72
CA TYR A 175 11.85 -29.93 -6.84
C TYR A 175 12.84 -28.82 -6.40
N ALA A 176 12.73 -28.35 -5.16
CA ALA A 176 13.64 -27.36 -4.58
C ALA A 176 15.09 -27.90 -4.48
N GLN A 177 15.27 -29.19 -4.13
CA GLN A 177 16.59 -29.84 -4.09
C GLN A 177 17.21 -29.97 -5.49
N GLU A 178 16.43 -30.36 -6.51
CA GLU A 178 16.94 -30.46 -7.88
C GLU A 178 17.27 -29.10 -8.50
N PHE A 179 16.50 -28.05 -8.16
CA PHE A 179 16.76 -26.68 -8.61
C PHE A 179 18.04 -26.13 -7.98
N MET A 180 18.25 -26.32 -6.67
CA MET A 180 19.50 -25.93 -6.00
C MET A 180 20.72 -26.63 -6.61
N ARG A 181 20.59 -27.91 -6.98
CA ARG A 181 21.65 -28.67 -7.67
C ARG A 181 21.97 -28.13 -9.07
N LYS A 182 20.96 -27.67 -9.82
CA LYS A 182 21.13 -27.17 -11.20
C LYS A 182 21.72 -25.75 -11.30
N ILE A 183 21.55 -24.92 -10.28
CA ILE A 183 22.06 -23.54 -10.27
C ILE A 183 23.45 -23.39 -9.60
N GLY A 184 24.10 -24.50 -9.25
CA GLY A 184 25.50 -24.52 -8.79
C GLY A 184 25.73 -23.98 -7.37
N PHE A 185 24.69 -23.95 -6.53
CA PHE A 185 24.88 -23.64 -5.10
C PHE A 185 25.43 -24.88 -4.39
N PRO A 186 26.53 -24.79 -3.62
CA PRO A 186 27.00 -25.90 -2.82
C PRO A 186 25.95 -26.20 -1.75
N THR A 187 25.40 -27.41 -1.78
CA THR A 187 24.69 -27.97 -0.64
C THR A 187 25.69 -28.08 0.49
N ALA A 188 25.50 -27.27 1.54
CA ALA A 188 26.23 -27.44 2.78
C ALA A 188 25.76 -28.74 3.40
N GLU A 189 26.54 -29.81 3.24
CA GLU A 189 26.54 -30.94 4.15
C GLU A 189 27.92 -31.62 4.07
N ALA A 190 28.46 -31.87 5.27
CA ALA A 190 29.68 -32.60 5.55
C ALA A 190 29.57 -34.08 5.17
#